data_AF-A0A357N9U3-F1
#
_entry.id   AF-A0A357N9U3-F1
#
_cell.length_a   1.000
_cell.length_b   1.000
_cell.length_c   1.000
_cell.angle_alpha   90.00
_cell.angle_beta   90.00
_cell.angle_gamma   90.00
#
_symmetry.space_group_name_H-M   'P 1'
#
loop_
_entity.id
_entity.type
_entity.pdbx_description
1 polymer ?
#
loop_
_entity_poly.entity_id
_entity_poly.type
_entity_poly.pdbx_seq_one_letter_code
_entity_poly.pdbx_strand_id
1 'polypeptide(L)' 'MDEKVRGNLLIIGGAEDKKSDCIILRRFVELAGGKNAIIAIITTAAEQPRKVGNQYRALLYD' A
#
# COMPACT_ATOMS: atom_id res chain seq x y z
N MET A 1 -15.05 -7.97 26.59
CA MET A 1 -13.75 -8.45 26.09
C MET A 1 -13.67 -7.93 24.68
N ASP A 2 -12.87 -6.89 24.45
CA ASP A 2 -12.83 -6.24 23.13
C ASP A 2 -12.47 -7.25 22.06
N GLU A 3 -13.25 -7.27 21.00
CA GLU A 3 -13.03 -8.16 19.87
C GLU A 3 -11.69 -7.78 19.21
N LYS A 4 -10.77 -8.74 19.09
CA LYS A 4 -9.51 -8.50 18.41
C LYS A 4 -9.79 -8.27 16.92
N VAL A 5 -9.52 -7.06 16.45
CA VAL A 5 -9.56 -6.76 15.01
C VAL A 5 -8.59 -7.69 14.28
N ARG A 6 -9.13 -8.50 13.35
CA ARG A 6 -8.34 -9.33 12.46
C ARG A 6 -7.95 -8.52 11.22
N GLY A 7 -6.69 -8.59 10.83
CA GLY A 7 -6.16 -7.91 9.65
C GLY A 7 -5.01 -8.68 9.03
N ASN A 8 -4.68 -8.34 7.78
CA ASN A 8 -3.55 -8.90 7.06
C ASN A 8 -2.28 -8.06 7.32
N LEU A 9 -1.14 -8.72 7.49
CA LEU A 9 0.17 -8.08 7.50
C LEU A 9 0.97 -8.55 6.28
N LEU A 10 1.37 -7.61 5.43
CA LEU A 10 2.21 -7.86 4.27
C LEU A 10 3.53 -7.10 4.43
N ILE A 11 4.64 -7.83 4.50
CA ILE A 11 5.99 -7.26 4.63
C ILE A 11 6.67 -7.30 3.27
N ILE A 12 7.16 -6.15 2.81
CA ILE A 12 7.87 -6.00 1.53
C ILE A 12 9.30 -5.55 1.86
N GLY A 13 10.30 -6.30 1.42
CA GLY A 13 11.72 -6.02 1.70
C GLY A 13 12.32 -4.83 0.94
N GLY A 14 11.49 -4.03 0.26
CA GLY A 14 11.91 -2.93 -0.61
C GLY A 14 12.13 -3.35 -2.07
N ALA A 15 12.46 -2.36 -2.90
CA ALA A 15 12.68 -2.48 -4.35
C ALA A 15 11.53 -3.16 -5.12
N GLU A 16 10.29 -3.01 -4.63
CA GLU A 16 9.12 -3.55 -5.30
C GLU A 16 8.85 -2.86 -6.64
N ASP A 17 8.30 -3.63 -7.57
CA ASP A 17 7.93 -3.15 -8.89
C ASP A 17 6.82 -2.10 -8.81
N LYS A 18 7.10 -0.96 -9.44
CA LYS A 18 6.25 0.24 -9.51
C LYS A 18 6.00 0.67 -10.97
N LYS A 19 6.34 -0.17 -11.95
CA LYS A 19 6.32 0.19 -13.37
C LYS A 19 5.63 -0.85 -14.25
N SER A 20 5.83 -2.13 -13.97
CA SER A 20 5.26 -3.21 -14.77
C SER A 20 3.98 -3.72 -14.09
N ASP A 21 3.92 -5.01 -13.79
CA ASP A 21 2.71 -5.67 -13.33
C ASP A 21 2.35 -5.33 -11.89
N CYS A 22 3.30 -4.75 -11.13
CA CYS A 22 3.12 -4.29 -9.76
C CYS A 22 2.48 -5.36 -8.86
N ILE A 23 2.84 -6.63 -9.07
CA ILE A 23 2.11 -7.81 -8.55
C ILE A 23 1.88 -7.72 -7.04
N ILE A 24 2.92 -7.35 -6.28
CA ILE A 24 2.84 -7.25 -4.82
C ILE A 24 1.95 -6.07 -4.36
N LEU A 25 1.96 -4.96 -5.09
CA LEU A 25 1.13 -3.78 -4.80
C LEU A 25 -0.33 -4.05 -5.14
N ARG A 26 -0.61 -4.74 -6.26
CA ARG A 26 -1.95 -5.22 -6.59
C ARG A 26 -2.48 -6.15 -5.51
N ARG A 27 -1.63 -7.08 -5.03
CA ARG A 27 -1.99 -7.97 -3.92
C ARG A 27 -2.29 -7.19 -2.63
N PHE A 28 -1.53 -6.13 -2.34
CA PHE A 28 -1.82 -5.24 -1.21
C PHE A 28 -3.22 -4.60 -1.33
N VAL A 29 -3.57 -4.07 -2.50
CA VAL A 29 -4.91 -3.47 -2.74
C VAL A 29 -6.03 -4.50 -2.58
N GLU A 30 -5.86 -5.71 -3.11
CA GLU A 30 -6.83 -6.80 -2.91
C GLU A 30 -7.06 -7.12 -1.44
N LEU A 31 -5.98 -7.24 -0.66
CA LEU A 31 -6.04 -7.51 0.78
C LEU A 31 -6.67 -6.34 1.58
N ALA A 32 -6.57 -5.11 1.06
CA ALA A 32 -7.14 -3.91 1.65
C ALA A 32 -8.63 -3.69 1.34
N GLY A 33 -9.24 -4.55 0.50
CA GLY A 33 -10.66 -4.44 0.12
C GLY A 33 -10.90 -4.20 -1.37
N GLY A 34 -9.86 -4.28 -2.20
CA GLY A 34 -9.95 -4.11 -3.65
C GLY A 34 -10.52 -2.74 -4.03
N LYS A 35 -11.60 -2.73 -4.82
CA LYS A 35 -12.25 -1.50 -5.29
C LYS A 35 -12.84 -0.63 -4.18
N ASN A 36 -13.09 -1.21 -3.01
CA ASN A 36 -13.64 -0.51 -1.85
C ASN A 36 -12.56 -0.17 -0.81
N ALA A 37 -11.28 -0.37 -1.13
CA ALA A 37 -10.19 -0.12 -0.21
C ALA A 37 -10.09 1.37 0.15
N ILE A 38 -9.94 1.66 1.44
CA ILE A 38 -9.59 2.99 1.96
C ILE A 38 -8.15 2.92 2.43
N ILE A 39 -7.23 3.49 1.66
CA ILE A 39 -5.79 3.32 1.86
C ILE A 39 -5.18 4.65 2.33
N ALA A 40 -4.59 4.61 3.53
CA ALA A 40 -3.72 5.68 4.03
C ALA A 40 -2.26 5.39 3.68
N ILE A 41 -1.54 6.41 3.20
CA ILE A 41 -0.13 6.31 2.80
C ILE A 41 0.70 7.16 3.77
N ILE A 42 1.64 6.52 4.47
CA ILE A 42 2.51 7.16 5.48
C ILE A 42 3.95 7.09 4.99
N THR A 43 4.53 8.23 4.63
CA THR A 43 5.87 8.33 4.01
C THR A 43 6.91 8.98 4.90
N THR A 44 6.74 8.91 6.22
CA THR A 44 7.62 9.55 7.21
C THR A 44 9.07 9.07 7.12
N ALA A 45 9.31 7.85 6.62
CA ALA A 45 10.65 7.29 6.45
C ALA A 45 11.37 7.76 5.17
N ALA A 46 10.68 8.43 4.25
CA ALA A 46 11.26 8.86 2.98
C ALA A 46 11.89 10.25 3.08
N GLU A 47 13.02 10.48 2.41
CA GLU A 47 13.66 11.80 2.29
C GLU A 47 12.78 12.82 1.54
N GLN A 48 11.93 12.34 0.62
CA GLN A 48 10.96 13.15 -0.13
C GLN A 48 9.52 12.66 0.10
N PRO A 49 8.92 12.89 1.30
CA PRO A 49 7.65 12.26 1.70
C PRO A 49 6.50 12.53 0.74
N ARG A 50 6.37 13.77 0.24
CA ARG A 50 5.31 14.17 -0.69
C ARG A 50 5.43 13.47 -2.05
N LYS A 51 6.65 13.39 -2.58
CA LYS A 51 6.91 12.76 -3.87
C LYS A 51 6.60 11.26 -3.81
N VAL A 52 7.13 10.57 -2.81
CA VAL A 52 6.90 9.14 -2.61
C VAL A 52 5.42 8.87 -2.33
N GLY A 53 4.77 9.73 -1.53
CA GLY A 53 3.34 9.59 -1.24
C GLY A 53 2.48 9.69 -2.50
N ASN A 54 2.76 10.67 -3.37
CA ASN A 54 2.06 10.82 -4.64
C ASN A 54 2.30 9.63 -5.59
N GLN A 55 3.51 9.05 -5.59
CA GLN A 55 3.81 7.86 -6.40
C GLN A 55 2.95 6.66 -5.98
N TYR A 56 2.92 6.33 -4.69
CA TYR A 56 2.05 5.25 -4.22
C TYR A 56 0.57 5.58 -4.41
N ARG A 57 0.17 6.85 -4.25
CA ARG A 57 -1.22 7.24 -4.49
C ARG A 57 -1.64 6.95 -5.94
N ALA A 58 -0.79 7.26 -6.92
CA ALA A 58 -1.09 6.93 -8.31
C ALA A 58 -1.19 5.40 -8.50
N LEU A 59 -0.19 4.65 -8.01
CA LEU A 59 -0.13 3.19 -8.19
C LEU A 59 -1.25 2.38 -7.53
N LEU A 60 -1.87 2.93 -6.47
CA LEU A 60 -2.87 2.20 -5.67
C LEU A 60 -4.31 2.61 -5.97
N TYR A 61 -4.52 3.74 -6.65
CA TYR A 61 -5.86 4.27 -6.98
C TYR A 61 -6.14 4.39 -8.48
N ASP A 62 -5.16 4.16 -9.36
CA ASP A 62 -5.39 3.85 -10.79
C ASP A 62 -5.89 2.40 -10.96
#